data_AF-X0RF55-F1
#
_entry.id   AF-X0RF55-F1
#
_cell.length_a   1.000
_cell.length_b   1.000
_cell.length_c   1.000
_cell.angle_alpha   90.00
_cell.angle_beta   90.00
_cell.angle_gamma   90.00
#
_symmetry.space_group_name_H-M   'P 1'
#
loop_
_entity.id
_entity.type
_entity.pdbx_description
1 polymer ?
#
loop_
_entity_poly.entity_id
_entity_poly.type
_entity_poly.pdbx_seq_one_letter_code
_entity_poly.pdbx_strand_id
1 'polypeptide(L)'
;ASFGIFGDGSDGDLVVEPAETAYTDDTRAALGATANAGQPALTLVSTGIFTPGMMGDEVFIIQMQGTGAGNYEFGTIAGVEGTVLTLTEALSNTYTVGGNSKAQVLRVPNYQNVTVQGSGMLTARAWDGSTGGVLALRVQDVFTGEQSSIVSMDGKGYRGGLGGPTQSTSYGYKGEGDAGPSYQRSHDDQANNGSGGGAGSKFSDSRGGGGGGGGNGTAGLDGVSHSGPQNGFGGRTVGTADLSIMLMGGGGGGGALDSQGTAGTGGNGGGIIYIVARELNGIGTISSNGSPGGSSNPATSGGGAGGGAGGSIYLLVQALHLRADLVTATGGAGGDGYHWGAERGTDGGQGGEGRIRIEYDTLTFSCGDPCGVTDPAASIQHLPDEYFDTE
;
A
#
# COMPACT_ATOMS: atom_id res chain seq x y z
N ALA A 1 -2.80 -7.16 -30.74
CA ALA A 1 -3.45 -8.42 -30.33
C ALA A 1 -4.11 -8.12 -29.01
N SER A 2 -5.36 -8.52 -28.82
CA SER A 2 -5.92 -8.60 -27.47
C SER A 2 -4.99 -9.54 -26.70
N PHE A 3 -4.34 -9.01 -25.67
CA PHE A 3 -3.65 -9.87 -24.72
C PHE A 3 -4.77 -10.61 -23.99
N GLY A 4 -4.70 -11.95 -23.95
CA GLY A 4 -5.56 -12.72 -23.07
C GLY A 4 -5.45 -12.18 -21.65
N ILE A 5 -6.43 -12.46 -20.80
CA ILE A 5 -6.49 -11.92 -19.44
C ILE A 5 -5.23 -12.25 -18.61
N PHE A 6 -4.54 -13.36 -18.92
CA PHE A 6 -3.32 -13.82 -18.26
C PHE A 6 -2.03 -13.25 -18.86
N GLY A 7 -0.88 -13.63 -18.28
CA GLY A 7 0.41 -13.28 -18.84
C GLY A 7 0.60 -13.85 -20.25
N ASP A 8 1.50 -13.24 -21.03
CA ASP A 8 1.87 -13.71 -22.38
C ASP A 8 3.21 -14.47 -22.44
N GLY A 9 3.85 -14.66 -21.27
CA GLY A 9 5.11 -15.40 -21.14
C GLY A 9 6.34 -14.67 -21.67
N SER A 10 6.22 -13.41 -22.09
CA SER A 10 7.31 -12.63 -22.69
C SER A 10 8.53 -12.44 -21.77
N ASP A 11 8.32 -12.51 -20.45
CA ASP A 11 9.39 -12.44 -19.43
C ASP A 11 9.94 -13.82 -19.01
N GLY A 12 9.45 -14.92 -19.60
CA GLY A 12 9.89 -16.27 -19.27
C GLY A 12 9.49 -16.71 -17.86
N ASP A 13 10.25 -17.63 -17.26
CA ASP A 13 10.00 -18.13 -15.92
C ASP A 13 10.72 -17.29 -14.86
N LEU A 14 10.05 -17.01 -13.74
CA LEU A 14 10.66 -16.48 -12.52
C LEU A 14 10.78 -17.59 -11.47
N VAL A 15 12.00 -17.77 -10.95
CA VAL A 15 12.26 -18.59 -9.75
C VAL A 15 12.83 -17.68 -8.67
N VAL A 16 12.17 -17.63 -7.52
CA VAL A 16 12.66 -16.97 -6.31
C VAL A 16 13.18 -18.06 -5.38
N GLU A 17 14.50 -18.09 -5.21
CA GLU A 17 15.21 -19.11 -4.45
C GLU A 17 14.98 -18.95 -2.93
N PRO A 18 15.25 -19.99 -2.11
CA PRO A 18 15.12 -19.88 -0.67
C PRO A 18 15.96 -18.74 -0.09
N ALA A 19 15.31 -17.87 0.70
CA ALA A 19 15.88 -16.65 1.29
C ALA A 19 16.29 -15.56 0.30
N GLU A 20 15.98 -15.71 -0.98
CA GLU A 20 16.09 -14.64 -1.97
C GLU A 20 14.97 -13.59 -1.78
N THR A 21 15.26 -12.34 -2.13
CA THR A 21 14.25 -11.31 -2.31
C THR A 21 14.22 -10.86 -3.77
N ALA A 22 13.12 -11.14 -4.46
CA ALA A 22 12.88 -10.72 -5.83
C ALA A 22 11.96 -9.50 -5.88
N TYR A 23 12.25 -8.56 -6.79
CA TYR A 23 11.50 -7.32 -6.98
C TYR A 23 10.82 -7.29 -8.34
N THR A 24 9.52 -6.98 -8.39
CA THR A 24 8.77 -6.87 -9.67
C THR A 24 8.75 -5.45 -10.23
N ASP A 25 9.27 -4.46 -9.50
CA ASP A 25 9.12 -3.03 -9.78
C ASP A 25 10.44 -2.32 -10.13
N ASP A 26 11.43 -3.06 -10.65
CA ASP A 26 12.73 -2.51 -11.08
C ASP A 26 12.55 -1.40 -12.12
N THR A 27 11.57 -1.56 -13.02
CA THR A 27 11.21 -0.56 -14.04
C THR A 27 9.98 0.22 -13.60
N ARG A 28 10.19 1.37 -12.93
CA ARG A 28 9.12 2.29 -12.53
C ARG A 28 9.59 3.74 -12.57
N ALA A 29 8.69 4.67 -12.88
CA ALA A 29 8.99 6.10 -12.93
C ALA A 29 7.80 6.94 -12.45
N ALA A 30 8.10 8.05 -11.79
CA ALA A 30 7.10 9.08 -11.50
C ALA A 30 6.77 9.87 -12.77
N LEU A 31 5.52 10.32 -12.88
CA LEU A 31 5.13 11.27 -13.91
C LEU A 31 5.65 12.67 -13.57
N GLY A 32 6.26 13.33 -14.55
CA GLY A 32 6.79 14.69 -14.46
C GLY A 32 5.78 15.77 -14.83
N ALA A 33 4.67 15.42 -15.49
CA ALA A 33 3.57 16.32 -15.83
C ALA A 33 2.24 15.57 -15.85
N THR A 34 1.14 16.31 -15.73
CA THR A 34 -0.22 15.75 -15.83
C THR A 34 -0.42 15.08 -17.19
N ALA A 35 -0.82 13.81 -17.16
CA ALA A 35 -1.26 13.07 -18.34
C ALA A 35 -2.78 13.09 -18.41
N ASN A 36 -3.34 13.64 -19.48
CA ASN A 36 -4.79 13.85 -19.60
C ASN A 36 -5.47 12.64 -20.25
N ALA A 37 -6.67 12.31 -19.79
CA ALA A 37 -7.54 11.36 -20.46
C ALA A 37 -7.71 11.73 -21.96
N GLY A 38 -7.81 10.72 -22.81
CA GLY A 38 -7.88 10.88 -24.27
C GLY A 38 -6.53 11.16 -24.93
N GLN A 39 -5.40 11.13 -24.20
CA GLN A 39 -4.05 11.24 -24.75
C GLN A 39 -3.23 9.97 -24.43
N PRO A 40 -2.32 9.54 -25.32
CA PRO A 40 -1.50 8.35 -25.08
C PRO A 40 -0.16 8.63 -24.40
N ALA A 41 0.21 9.89 -24.20
CA ALA A 41 1.55 10.28 -23.77
C ALA A 41 1.66 10.47 -22.25
N LEU A 42 2.68 9.86 -21.67
CA LEU A 42 3.12 10.02 -20.29
C LEU A 42 4.49 10.71 -20.27
N THR A 43 4.58 11.87 -19.63
CA THR A 43 5.87 12.54 -19.40
C THR A 43 6.46 12.06 -18.08
N LEU A 44 7.65 11.47 -18.11
CA LEU A 44 8.35 10.91 -16.95
C LEU A 44 9.32 11.93 -16.34
N VAL A 45 9.60 11.80 -15.03
CA VAL A 45 10.61 12.63 -14.34
C VAL A 45 12.04 12.30 -14.78
N SER A 46 12.31 11.03 -15.08
CA SER A 46 13.65 10.53 -15.39
C SER A 46 13.68 9.80 -16.74
N THR A 47 14.85 9.78 -17.37
CA THR A 47 15.12 9.04 -18.60
C THR A 47 15.87 7.74 -18.29
N GLY A 48 15.84 6.78 -19.21
CA GLY A 48 16.67 5.57 -19.15
C GLY A 48 16.12 4.43 -18.30
N ILE A 49 15.07 4.65 -17.51
CA ILE A 49 14.33 3.57 -16.83
C ILE A 49 13.53 2.77 -17.85
N PHE A 50 12.69 3.47 -18.63
CA PHE A 50 12.07 2.91 -19.81
C PHE A 50 12.98 3.10 -21.01
N THR A 51 13.08 2.08 -21.87
CA THR A 51 13.95 2.10 -23.06
C THR A 51 13.16 1.71 -24.31
N PRO A 52 13.58 2.10 -25.53
CA PRO A 52 12.88 1.71 -26.76
C PRO A 52 12.74 0.19 -26.97
N GLY A 53 13.57 -0.63 -26.31
CA GLY A 53 13.47 -2.09 -26.35
C GLY A 53 12.26 -2.66 -25.62
N MET A 54 11.54 -1.85 -24.84
CA MET A 54 10.33 -2.21 -24.09
C MET A 54 9.04 -1.94 -24.87
N MET A 55 9.12 -1.64 -26.17
CA MET A 55 7.92 -1.51 -27.02
C MET A 55 7.14 -2.83 -27.02
N GLY A 56 5.83 -2.75 -26.79
CA GLY A 56 4.95 -3.91 -26.62
C GLY A 56 4.77 -4.35 -25.17
N ASP A 57 5.62 -3.90 -24.24
CA ASP A 57 5.46 -4.23 -22.82
C ASP A 57 4.20 -3.58 -22.23
N GLU A 58 3.59 -4.27 -21.26
CA GLU A 58 2.50 -3.75 -20.45
C GLU A 58 3.03 -2.84 -19.33
N VAL A 59 2.28 -1.78 -19.03
CA VAL A 59 2.51 -0.88 -17.90
C VAL A 59 1.26 -0.69 -17.07
N PHE A 60 1.45 -0.47 -15.78
CA PHE A 60 0.44 -0.07 -14.81
C PHE A 60 0.62 1.41 -14.48
N ILE A 61 -0.40 2.24 -14.75
CA ILE A 61 -0.41 3.66 -14.44
C ILE A 61 -1.35 3.87 -13.26
N ILE A 62 -0.92 4.61 -12.24
CA ILE A 62 -1.74 4.85 -11.04
C ILE A 62 -1.53 6.24 -10.45
N GLN A 63 -2.65 6.85 -10.05
CA GLN A 63 -2.65 8.06 -9.25
C GLN A 63 -2.39 7.70 -7.79
N MET A 64 -1.19 8.00 -7.30
CA MET A 64 -0.74 7.63 -5.96
C MET A 64 -1.24 8.58 -4.88
N GLN A 65 -1.39 9.87 -5.15
CA GLN A 65 -1.87 10.87 -4.17
C GLN A 65 -2.62 11.99 -4.86
N GLY A 66 -3.43 12.74 -4.11
CA GLY A 66 -4.15 13.93 -4.55
C GLY A 66 -5.40 13.63 -5.36
N THR A 67 -5.70 14.49 -6.33
CA THR A 67 -6.92 14.38 -7.13
C THR A 67 -6.93 13.08 -7.93
N GLY A 68 -7.96 12.25 -7.69
CA GLY A 68 -8.13 10.96 -8.36
C GLY A 68 -7.29 9.82 -7.75
N ALA A 69 -6.76 9.99 -6.54
CA ALA A 69 -5.96 8.95 -5.87
C ALA A 69 -6.66 7.59 -5.88
N GLY A 70 -5.93 6.58 -6.32
CA GLY A 70 -6.36 5.20 -6.49
C GLY A 70 -6.98 4.87 -7.84
N ASN A 71 -7.19 5.83 -8.73
CA ASN A 71 -7.49 5.53 -10.14
C ASN A 71 -6.24 4.91 -10.79
N TYR A 72 -6.44 3.85 -11.54
CA TYR A 72 -5.39 3.16 -12.28
C TYR A 72 -5.91 2.61 -13.61
N GLU A 73 -5.00 2.31 -14.52
CA GLU A 73 -5.27 1.56 -15.74
C GLU A 73 -4.00 0.88 -16.25
N PHE A 74 -4.18 -0.05 -17.19
CA PHE A 74 -3.10 -0.71 -17.90
C PHE A 74 -2.95 -0.11 -19.29
N GLY A 75 -1.73 -0.14 -19.84
CA GLY A 75 -1.46 0.26 -21.20
C GLY A 75 -0.30 -0.52 -21.81
N THR A 76 -0.22 -0.53 -23.14
CA THR A 76 0.89 -1.12 -23.88
C THR A 76 1.82 -0.03 -24.41
N ILE A 77 3.13 -0.20 -24.26
CA ILE A 77 4.12 0.77 -24.73
C ILE A 77 4.17 0.76 -26.26
N ALA A 78 3.83 1.89 -26.89
CA ALA A 78 4.02 2.12 -28.32
C ALA A 78 5.38 2.75 -28.66
N GLY A 79 6.00 3.46 -27.72
CA GLY A 79 7.31 4.07 -27.95
C GLY A 79 7.88 4.80 -26.74
N VAL A 80 9.20 4.95 -26.72
CA VAL A 80 9.93 5.69 -25.67
C VAL A 80 10.88 6.68 -26.33
N GLU A 81 10.66 7.97 -26.11
CA GLU A 81 11.48 9.06 -26.65
C GLU A 81 11.89 10.02 -25.52
N GLY A 82 13.14 9.89 -25.05
CA GLY A 82 13.63 10.70 -23.93
C GLY A 82 12.83 10.45 -22.66
N THR A 83 12.06 11.45 -22.22
CA THR A 83 11.16 11.37 -21.05
C THR A 83 9.72 11.02 -21.43
N VAL A 84 9.40 10.88 -22.72
CA VAL A 84 8.03 10.62 -23.16
C VAL A 84 7.85 9.13 -23.41
N LEU A 85 6.94 8.54 -22.64
CA LEU A 85 6.44 7.19 -22.83
C LEU A 85 5.08 7.29 -23.53
N THR A 86 4.96 6.73 -24.73
CA THR A 86 3.72 6.77 -25.53
C THR A 86 3.06 5.40 -25.47
N LEU A 87 1.78 5.36 -25.14
CA LEU A 87 0.96 4.15 -25.13
C LEU A 87 0.29 3.90 -26.49
N THR A 88 -0.09 2.65 -26.75
CA THR A 88 -0.85 2.28 -27.95
C THR A 88 -2.25 2.88 -27.93
N GLU A 89 -2.93 2.79 -26.78
CA GLU A 89 -4.26 3.34 -26.56
C GLU A 89 -4.20 4.64 -25.76
N ALA A 90 -5.20 5.50 -25.94
CA ALA A 90 -5.32 6.72 -25.16
C ALA A 90 -5.76 6.42 -23.72
N LEU A 91 -5.28 7.22 -22.76
CA LEU A 91 -5.64 7.08 -21.36
C LEU A 91 -7.15 7.26 -21.15
N SER A 92 -7.74 6.42 -20.32
CA SER A 92 -9.12 6.55 -19.85
C SER A 92 -9.21 7.55 -18.70
N ASN A 93 -8.18 7.63 -17.86
CA ASN A 93 -8.12 8.53 -16.72
C ASN A 93 -7.13 9.69 -16.94
N THR A 94 -7.35 10.78 -16.19
CA THR A 94 -6.35 11.85 -16.06
C THR A 94 -5.50 11.59 -14.82
N TYR A 95 -4.18 11.52 -14.99
CA TYR A 95 -3.20 11.39 -13.93
C TYR A 95 -2.57 12.75 -13.63
N THR A 96 -2.95 13.33 -12.49
CA THR A 96 -2.60 14.70 -12.12
C THR A 96 -1.23 14.75 -11.43
N VAL A 97 -0.37 15.66 -11.90
CA VAL A 97 0.90 16.01 -11.25
C VAL A 97 0.87 17.48 -10.86
N GLY A 98 1.14 17.76 -9.59
CA GLY A 98 1.18 19.13 -9.06
C GLY A 98 0.50 19.25 -7.69
N GLY A 99 0.97 20.20 -6.87
CA GLY A 99 0.58 20.26 -5.46
C GLY A 99 0.90 18.94 -4.75
N ASN A 100 -0.10 18.37 -4.09
CA ASN A 100 0.01 17.06 -3.45
C ASN A 100 -0.19 15.87 -4.40
N SER A 101 -0.56 16.11 -5.67
CA SER A 101 -0.89 15.03 -6.59
C SER A 101 0.38 14.38 -7.15
N LYS A 102 0.44 13.05 -7.04
CA LYS A 102 1.53 12.19 -7.52
C LYS A 102 0.95 11.03 -8.30
N ALA A 103 1.55 10.72 -9.44
CA ALA A 103 1.25 9.54 -10.23
C ALA A 103 2.55 8.84 -10.64
N GLN A 104 2.48 7.53 -10.81
CA GLN A 104 3.60 6.73 -11.30
C GLN A 104 3.14 5.77 -12.39
N VAL A 105 4.13 5.30 -13.15
CA VAL A 105 4.00 4.19 -14.08
C VAL A 105 5.06 3.15 -13.76
N LEU A 106 4.69 1.87 -13.80
CA LEU A 106 5.60 0.74 -13.67
C LEU A 106 5.34 -0.27 -14.79
N ARG A 107 6.39 -0.97 -15.22
CA ARG A 107 6.23 -2.13 -16.12
C ARG A 107 5.53 -3.26 -15.35
N VAL A 108 4.66 -3.99 -16.02
CA VAL A 108 4.02 -5.20 -15.49
C VAL A 108 4.72 -6.41 -16.13
N PRO A 109 5.50 -7.19 -15.36
CA PRO A 109 6.09 -8.41 -15.89
C PRO A 109 5.02 -9.42 -16.28
N ASN A 110 5.20 -10.07 -17.42
CA ASN A 110 4.34 -11.11 -17.98
C ASN A 110 5.11 -12.43 -18.01
N TYR A 111 5.07 -13.18 -16.92
CA TYR A 111 5.78 -14.44 -16.78
C TYR A 111 5.01 -15.62 -17.37
N GLN A 112 5.74 -16.64 -17.82
CA GLN A 112 5.19 -17.93 -18.16
C GLN A 112 4.80 -18.68 -16.88
N ASN A 113 5.77 -18.88 -15.99
CA ASN A 113 5.59 -19.42 -14.63
C ASN A 113 6.27 -18.55 -13.58
N VAL A 114 5.73 -18.58 -12.36
CA VAL A 114 6.37 -18.00 -11.17
C VAL A 114 6.49 -19.08 -10.09
N THR A 115 7.67 -19.29 -9.55
CA THR A 115 7.93 -20.24 -8.45
C THR A 115 8.62 -19.53 -7.30
N VAL A 116 8.01 -19.52 -6.11
CA VAL A 116 8.65 -19.00 -4.88
C VAL A 116 8.95 -20.14 -3.93
N GLN A 117 10.24 -20.49 -3.81
CA GLN A 117 10.71 -21.67 -3.07
C GLN A 117 11.07 -21.34 -1.62
N GLY A 118 10.93 -22.31 -0.72
CA GLY A 118 11.37 -22.18 0.67
C GLY A 118 10.91 -20.87 1.31
N SER A 119 11.84 -20.11 1.88
CA SER A 119 11.59 -18.78 2.46
C SER A 119 11.91 -17.62 1.50
N GLY A 120 11.84 -17.86 0.19
CA GLY A 120 11.96 -16.82 -0.83
C GLY A 120 10.84 -15.79 -0.70
N MET A 121 11.15 -14.53 -1.02
CA MET A 121 10.24 -13.40 -0.91
C MET A 121 10.08 -12.68 -2.26
N LEU A 122 8.86 -12.68 -2.78
CA LEU A 122 8.46 -11.82 -3.89
C LEU A 122 7.85 -10.52 -3.32
N THR A 123 8.38 -9.37 -3.73
CA THR A 123 7.98 -8.07 -3.20
C THR A 123 8.13 -6.98 -4.27
N ALA A 124 7.70 -5.74 -3.97
CA ALA A 124 8.17 -4.53 -4.64
C ALA A 124 8.88 -3.59 -3.65
N ARG A 125 9.42 -2.47 -4.12
CA ARG A 125 9.99 -1.45 -3.23
C ARG A 125 8.90 -0.70 -2.50
N ALA A 126 9.22 -0.21 -1.30
CA ALA A 126 8.31 0.62 -0.53
C ALA A 126 8.08 1.97 -1.21
N TRP A 127 6.91 2.57 -0.97
CA TRP A 127 6.62 3.94 -1.38
C TRP A 127 7.63 4.93 -0.80
N ASP A 128 8.28 5.71 -1.67
CA ASP A 128 9.32 6.67 -1.28
C ASP A 128 8.83 8.13 -1.26
N GLY A 129 7.55 8.37 -1.55
CA GLY A 129 6.97 9.71 -1.77
C GLY A 129 6.86 10.12 -3.23
N SER A 130 7.38 9.30 -4.16
CA SER A 130 7.34 9.53 -5.60
C SER A 130 7.02 8.27 -6.39
N THR A 131 7.60 7.11 -6.05
CA THR A 131 7.37 5.80 -6.69
C THR A 131 7.37 4.65 -5.67
N GLY A 132 7.02 3.44 -6.12
CA GLY A 132 7.02 2.23 -5.31
C GLY A 132 5.65 1.95 -4.67
N GLY A 133 5.61 0.95 -3.80
CA GLY A 133 4.40 0.54 -3.08
C GLY A 133 3.41 -0.29 -3.89
N VAL A 134 3.80 -0.75 -5.09
CA VAL A 134 2.96 -1.56 -5.99
C VAL A 134 3.75 -2.78 -6.46
N LEU A 135 3.25 -3.97 -6.15
CA LEU A 135 3.62 -5.23 -6.77
C LEU A 135 2.52 -5.57 -7.78
N ALA A 136 2.86 -5.60 -9.06
CA ALA A 136 1.95 -5.99 -10.13
C ALA A 136 2.65 -6.99 -11.07
N LEU A 137 1.98 -8.09 -11.41
CA LEU A 137 2.48 -9.08 -12.37
C LEU A 137 1.34 -9.87 -13.01
N ARG A 138 1.62 -10.45 -14.17
CA ARG A 138 0.78 -11.47 -14.81
C ARG A 138 1.54 -12.78 -14.98
N VAL A 139 0.83 -13.90 -14.87
CA VAL A 139 1.35 -15.26 -15.06
C VAL A 139 0.47 -16.01 -16.05
N GLN A 140 1.08 -16.54 -17.10
CA GLN A 140 0.36 -17.25 -18.18
C GLN A 140 -0.18 -18.61 -17.74
N ASP A 141 0.66 -19.39 -17.04
CA ASP A 141 0.35 -20.77 -16.63
C ASP A 141 0.21 -20.88 -15.11
N VAL A 142 1.31 -21.00 -14.37
CA VAL A 142 1.27 -21.33 -12.93
C VAL A 142 2.10 -20.38 -12.09
N PHE A 143 1.48 -19.80 -11.08
CA PHE A 143 2.15 -19.20 -9.93
C PHE A 143 2.10 -20.20 -8.76
N THR A 144 3.24 -20.82 -8.46
CA THR A 144 3.40 -21.78 -7.38
C THR A 144 4.37 -21.31 -6.30
N GLY A 145 4.25 -21.92 -5.12
CA GLY A 145 5.26 -21.80 -4.08
C GLY A 145 5.15 -22.89 -3.03
N GLU A 146 5.85 -22.68 -1.91
CA GLU A 146 5.89 -23.60 -0.77
C GLU A 146 5.26 -22.98 0.49
N GLN A 147 5.03 -23.79 1.52
CA GLN A 147 4.37 -23.35 2.76
C GLN A 147 5.04 -22.16 3.46
N SER A 148 6.36 -21.98 3.28
CA SER A 148 7.12 -20.87 3.84
C SER A 148 7.36 -19.71 2.87
N SER A 149 6.82 -19.79 1.64
CA SER A 149 7.05 -18.78 0.61
C SER A 149 6.27 -17.51 0.91
N ILE A 150 6.84 -16.36 0.54
CA ILE A 150 6.33 -15.06 0.94
C ILE A 150 6.07 -14.21 -0.30
N VAL A 151 4.85 -13.70 -0.43
CA VAL A 151 4.50 -12.58 -1.30
C VAL A 151 4.07 -11.44 -0.38
N SER A 152 4.88 -10.38 -0.25
CA SER A 152 4.63 -9.37 0.78
C SER A 152 4.81 -7.94 0.28
N MET A 153 3.86 -7.10 0.69
CA MET A 153 3.88 -5.65 0.63
C MET A 153 3.64 -5.03 2.02
N ASP A 154 3.96 -5.76 3.08
CA ASP A 154 3.79 -5.32 4.47
C ASP A 154 4.60 -4.05 4.74
N GLY A 155 3.96 -3.01 5.27
CA GLY A 155 4.61 -1.73 5.59
C GLY A 155 5.23 -0.99 4.39
N LYS A 156 4.86 -1.36 3.16
CA LYS A 156 5.40 -0.79 1.91
C LYS A 156 4.53 0.29 1.27
N GLY A 157 3.43 0.65 1.92
CA GLY A 157 2.48 1.69 1.53
C GLY A 157 2.86 3.08 2.02
N TYR A 158 1.86 3.93 2.27
CA TYR A 158 2.09 5.30 2.71
C TYR A 158 2.86 5.33 4.04
N ARG A 159 3.84 6.24 4.12
CA ARG A 159 4.77 6.31 5.25
C ARG A 159 4.09 6.87 6.51
N GLY A 160 4.47 6.32 7.66
CA GLY A 160 4.04 6.85 8.95
C GLY A 160 4.64 8.23 9.25
N GLY A 161 3.93 9.01 10.05
CA GLY A 161 4.39 10.32 10.52
C GLY A 161 5.46 10.17 11.59
N LEU A 162 6.50 10.99 11.53
CA LEU A 162 7.51 11.05 12.59
C LEU A 162 6.87 11.45 13.94
N GLY A 163 7.37 10.88 15.03
CA GLY A 163 7.06 11.39 16.37
C GLY A 163 7.60 12.80 16.54
N GLY A 164 7.08 13.54 17.51
CA GLY A 164 7.57 14.89 17.75
C GLY A 164 9.09 14.93 18.03
N PRO A 165 9.81 15.98 17.60
CA PRO A 165 11.24 16.15 17.87
C PRO A 165 11.55 16.37 19.36
N THR A 166 12.80 16.15 19.77
CA THR A 166 13.26 16.03 21.18
C THR A 166 13.16 17.28 22.07
N GLN A 167 12.47 18.35 21.67
CA GLN A 167 12.34 19.58 22.45
C GLN A 167 10.91 19.75 22.99
N SER A 168 10.76 20.32 24.19
CA SER A 168 9.45 20.45 24.85
C SER A 168 8.45 21.20 23.97
N THR A 169 7.19 20.76 23.97
CA THR A 169 6.07 21.28 23.13
C THR A 169 6.08 20.86 21.66
N SER A 170 6.54 19.65 21.36
CA SER A 170 6.64 19.16 19.98
C SER A 170 5.46 18.26 19.59
N TYR A 171 4.81 18.63 18.49
CA TYR A 171 3.73 17.87 17.84
C TYR A 171 4.29 16.70 17.05
N GLY A 172 3.53 15.61 16.92
CA GLY A 172 3.84 14.59 15.93
C GLY A 172 3.66 15.10 14.50
N TYR A 173 4.07 14.30 13.52
CA TYR A 173 3.74 14.50 12.12
C TYR A 173 2.54 13.63 11.75
N LYS A 174 1.72 14.09 10.82
CA LYS A 174 0.67 13.24 10.23
C LYS A 174 1.30 12.11 9.43
N GLY A 175 0.62 10.98 9.37
CA GLY A 175 0.92 9.95 8.39
C GLY A 175 0.68 10.44 6.96
N GLU A 176 1.39 9.84 6.01
CA GLU A 176 1.07 9.98 4.59
C GLU A 176 -0.27 9.30 4.27
N GLY A 177 -0.97 9.85 3.30
CA GLY A 177 -2.22 9.27 2.82
C GLY A 177 -2.54 9.71 1.40
N ASP A 178 -3.75 9.37 0.96
CA ASP A 178 -4.28 9.73 -0.34
C ASP A 178 -4.33 11.25 -0.56
N ALA A 179 -4.50 12.04 0.51
CA ALA A 179 -4.54 13.50 0.40
C ALA A 179 -3.17 14.16 0.18
N GLY A 180 -2.05 13.44 0.40
CA GLY A 180 -0.70 13.96 0.15
C GLY A 180 0.38 13.51 1.13
N PRO A 181 1.56 14.15 1.07
CA PRO A 181 2.73 13.77 1.85
C PRO A 181 2.57 14.05 3.35
N SER A 182 3.48 13.48 4.14
CA SER A 182 3.55 13.69 5.57
C SER A 182 4.05 15.10 5.82
N TYR A 183 3.45 15.78 6.79
CA TYR A 183 3.84 17.13 7.13
C TYR A 183 3.45 17.45 8.59
N GLN A 184 4.14 18.45 9.15
CA GLN A 184 3.90 19.03 10.47
C GLN A 184 3.74 20.54 10.31
N ARG A 185 2.57 21.06 10.68
CA ARG A 185 2.10 22.42 10.39
C ARG A 185 1.82 23.21 11.66
N SER A 186 1.15 22.62 12.65
CA SER A 186 0.70 23.32 13.88
C SER A 186 -0.04 22.36 14.84
N HIS A 187 -0.60 22.91 15.92
CA HIS A 187 -1.58 22.23 16.77
C HIS A 187 -2.73 21.56 15.99
N ASP A 188 -3.07 22.04 14.78
CA ASP A 188 -4.15 21.51 13.92
C ASP A 188 -3.78 20.18 13.24
N ASP A 189 -2.62 19.60 13.59
CA ASP A 189 -2.17 18.36 12.99
C ASP A 189 -2.91 17.11 13.45
N GLN A 190 -3.86 17.26 14.39
CA GLN A 190 -4.77 16.19 14.82
C GLN A 190 -5.66 15.68 13.70
N ALA A 191 -6.02 16.54 12.73
CA ALA A 191 -6.79 16.11 11.58
C ALA A 191 -6.02 15.06 10.78
N ASN A 192 -6.71 14.02 10.32
CA ASN A 192 -6.14 13.06 9.40
C ASN A 192 -5.70 13.74 8.08
N ASN A 193 -4.83 13.05 7.35
CA ASN A 193 -4.35 13.43 6.02
C ASN A 193 -5.03 12.54 4.97
N GLY A 194 -6.37 12.59 4.96
CA GLY A 194 -7.16 11.59 4.27
C GLY A 194 -7.02 10.23 4.95
N SER A 195 -6.49 9.25 4.25
CA SER A 195 -6.17 7.93 4.82
C SER A 195 -5.01 7.95 5.81
N GLY A 196 -4.15 8.97 5.80
CA GLY A 196 -3.06 9.10 6.77
C GLY A 196 -3.56 9.52 8.16
N GLY A 197 -3.10 8.86 9.22
CA GLY A 197 -3.46 9.18 10.60
C GLY A 197 -3.00 10.57 11.03
N GLY A 198 -3.81 11.26 11.83
CA GLY A 198 -3.49 12.55 12.42
C GLY A 198 -2.39 12.45 13.47
N ALA A 199 -1.64 13.53 13.66
CA ALA A 199 -0.60 13.61 14.66
C ALA A 199 -1.17 13.76 16.08
N GLY A 200 -0.48 13.18 17.06
CA GLY A 200 -0.66 13.59 18.44
C GLY A 200 -0.24 15.04 18.63
N SER A 201 -0.91 15.75 19.53
CA SER A 201 -0.61 17.14 19.87
C SER A 201 -0.34 17.35 21.37
N LYS A 202 -0.06 18.60 21.74
CA LYS A 202 0.06 19.05 23.12
C LYS A 202 -0.60 20.43 23.26
N PHE A 203 -1.31 20.63 24.37
CA PHE A 203 -1.75 21.96 24.83
C PHE A 203 -1.11 22.24 26.20
N SER A 204 -0.51 23.42 26.41
CA SER A 204 0.00 23.91 27.72
C SER A 204 0.78 22.85 28.54
N ASP A 205 0.47 22.63 29.82
CA ASP A 205 1.12 21.67 30.72
C ASP A 205 0.56 20.24 30.56
N SER A 206 -0.12 19.95 29.45
CA SER A 206 -0.71 18.64 29.18
C SER A 206 0.32 17.63 28.67
N ARG A 207 0.04 16.37 28.98
CA ARG A 207 0.66 15.17 28.41
C ARG A 207 0.57 15.18 26.87
N GLY A 208 1.61 14.69 26.19
CA GLY A 208 1.59 14.52 24.72
C GLY A 208 0.61 13.43 24.31
N GLY A 209 -0.33 13.75 23.40
CA GLY A 209 -1.32 12.79 22.92
C GLY A 209 -0.76 11.78 21.93
N GLY A 210 -1.44 10.63 21.82
CA GLY A 210 -1.11 9.59 20.86
C GLY A 210 -1.49 9.97 19.42
N GLY A 211 -0.76 9.44 18.44
CA GLY A 211 -1.08 9.60 17.02
C GLY A 211 -2.25 8.69 16.60
N GLY A 212 -3.05 9.12 15.62
CA GLY A 212 -4.14 8.32 15.05
C GLY A 212 -3.61 7.25 14.11
N GLY A 213 -4.28 6.10 14.02
CA GLY A 213 -3.94 5.05 13.06
C GLY A 213 -4.25 5.46 11.62
N GLY A 214 -3.54 4.90 10.64
CA GLY A 214 -3.90 5.07 9.23
C GLY A 214 -5.23 4.39 8.89
N GLY A 215 -5.89 4.76 7.80
CA GLY A 215 -7.12 4.13 7.29
C GLY A 215 -6.94 3.51 5.89
N ASN A 216 -7.82 2.56 5.54
CA ASN A 216 -8.00 2.04 4.18
C ASN A 216 -9.40 1.42 4.00
N GLY A 217 -9.54 0.10 4.10
CA GLY A 217 -10.81 -0.61 4.02
C GLY A 217 -11.74 -0.25 5.18
N THR A 218 -11.16 -0.04 6.36
CA THR A 218 -11.78 0.60 7.52
C THR A 218 -11.04 1.89 7.89
N ALA A 219 -11.69 2.72 8.70
CA ALA A 219 -11.03 3.86 9.30
C ALA A 219 -10.01 3.38 10.34
N GLY A 220 -8.89 4.09 10.46
CA GLY A 220 -8.01 3.93 11.62
C GLY A 220 -8.69 4.40 12.89
N LEU A 221 -8.22 3.93 14.03
CA LEU A 221 -8.68 4.44 15.33
C LEU A 221 -7.97 5.75 15.66
N ASP A 222 -8.67 6.61 16.38
CA ASP A 222 -8.07 7.77 17.00
C ASP A 222 -7.01 7.34 18.04
N GLY A 223 -5.97 8.17 18.22
CA GLY A 223 -5.08 8.05 19.36
C GLY A 223 -5.80 8.36 20.67
N VAL A 224 -5.14 8.09 21.78
CA VAL A 224 -5.65 8.39 23.12
C VAL A 224 -4.97 9.66 23.65
N SER A 225 -5.75 10.48 24.35
CA SER A 225 -5.26 11.61 25.12
C SER A 225 -5.67 11.47 26.59
N HIS A 226 -4.80 11.93 27.49
CA HIS A 226 -5.07 11.87 28.92
C HIS A 226 -6.00 12.99 29.40
N SER A 227 -5.95 14.19 28.79
CA SER A 227 -6.73 15.35 29.25
C SER A 227 -6.94 16.41 28.17
N GLY A 228 -8.06 16.35 27.45
CA GLY A 228 -8.43 17.29 26.37
C GLY A 228 -8.27 16.68 24.98
N PRO A 229 -8.59 17.42 23.89
CA PRO A 229 -8.46 16.91 22.53
C PRO A 229 -6.99 17.08 22.12
N GLN A 230 -6.11 16.13 22.44
CA GLN A 230 -4.71 16.11 21.99
C GLN A 230 -4.37 14.89 21.13
N ASN A 231 -5.33 14.03 20.89
CA ASN A 231 -5.14 12.83 20.10
C ASN A 231 -5.16 13.14 18.60
N GLY A 232 -4.36 12.38 17.85
CA GLY A 232 -4.50 12.32 16.41
C GLY A 232 -5.75 11.55 16.02
N PHE A 233 -6.51 12.06 15.05
CA PHE A 233 -7.66 11.35 14.50
C PHE A 233 -7.22 10.24 13.55
N GLY A 234 -7.95 9.14 13.55
CA GLY A 234 -7.75 8.04 12.62
C GLY A 234 -7.92 8.47 11.15
N GLY A 235 -7.14 7.87 10.27
CA GLY A 235 -7.30 7.98 8.83
C GLY A 235 -8.67 7.47 8.39
N ARG A 236 -9.28 8.12 7.39
CA ARG A 236 -10.60 7.72 6.89
C ARG A 236 -10.53 6.47 5.99
N THR A 237 -11.67 5.80 5.84
CA THR A 237 -11.87 4.77 4.81
C THR A 237 -11.69 5.37 3.40
N VAL A 238 -11.00 4.65 2.53
CA VAL A 238 -10.73 5.02 1.12
C VAL A 238 -10.89 3.81 0.19
N GLY A 239 -10.87 4.05 -1.12
CA GLY A 239 -11.00 3.01 -2.15
C GLY A 239 -12.39 2.37 -2.23
N THR A 240 -12.52 1.36 -3.06
CA THR A 240 -13.76 0.61 -3.28
C THR A 240 -13.56 -0.89 -3.00
N ALA A 241 -14.63 -1.61 -2.66
CA ALA A 241 -14.54 -3.03 -2.32
C ALA A 241 -14.15 -3.92 -3.52
N ASP A 242 -14.53 -3.52 -4.74
CA ASP A 242 -14.12 -4.17 -5.99
C ASP A 242 -12.70 -3.77 -6.44
N LEU A 243 -12.04 -2.89 -5.69
CA LEU A 243 -10.74 -2.30 -6.02
C LEU A 243 -10.67 -1.60 -7.38
N SER A 244 -11.81 -1.17 -7.97
CA SER A 244 -11.81 -0.23 -9.10
C SER A 244 -11.17 1.12 -8.77
N ILE A 245 -11.14 1.48 -7.47
CA ILE A 245 -10.26 2.50 -6.90
C ILE A 245 -9.39 1.83 -5.85
N MET A 246 -8.10 1.72 -6.13
CA MET A 246 -7.13 0.94 -5.36
C MET A 246 -6.08 1.84 -4.70
N LEU A 247 -5.96 1.77 -3.37
CA LEU A 247 -4.98 2.57 -2.63
C LEU A 247 -4.08 1.70 -1.76
N MET A 248 -2.90 2.23 -1.45
CA MET A 248 -2.07 1.72 -0.36
C MET A 248 -2.71 2.07 0.99
N GLY A 249 -2.32 1.35 2.04
CA GLY A 249 -2.69 1.66 3.41
C GLY A 249 -2.10 3.00 3.84
N GLY A 250 -2.92 3.82 4.52
CA GLY A 250 -2.47 5.06 5.14
C GLY A 250 -1.40 4.83 6.21
N GLY A 251 -0.44 5.75 6.32
CA GLY A 251 0.53 5.74 7.42
C GLY A 251 -0.12 6.20 8.72
N GLY A 252 0.29 5.65 9.86
CA GLY A 252 -0.12 6.14 11.18
C GLY A 252 0.50 7.50 11.51
N GLY A 253 -0.15 8.28 12.35
CA GLY A 253 0.39 9.55 12.84
C GLY A 253 1.42 9.36 13.95
N GLY A 254 2.38 10.29 14.04
CA GLY A 254 3.35 10.31 15.13
C GLY A 254 2.73 10.78 16.45
N GLY A 255 3.26 10.27 17.56
CA GLY A 255 2.90 10.76 18.90
C GLY A 255 3.50 12.14 19.20
N ALA A 256 2.90 12.88 20.13
CA ALA A 256 3.47 14.11 20.68
C ALA A 256 4.29 13.85 21.94
N LEU A 257 5.11 14.82 22.34
CA LEU A 257 5.85 14.77 23.60
C LEU A 257 5.59 15.96 24.49
N ASP A 258 5.63 15.68 25.78
CA ASP A 258 5.47 16.65 26.84
C ASP A 258 6.82 17.31 27.21
N SER A 259 7.85 16.49 27.41
CA SER A 259 9.19 16.90 27.82
C SER A 259 10.30 16.13 27.06
N GLN A 260 11.56 16.24 27.49
CA GLN A 260 12.73 15.62 26.86
C GLN A 260 12.49 14.12 26.58
N GLY A 261 12.78 13.67 25.36
CA GLY A 261 12.56 12.28 24.96
C GLY A 261 12.29 12.10 23.48
N THR A 262 11.82 10.90 23.12
CA THR A 262 11.42 10.54 21.76
C THR A 262 10.00 10.00 21.80
N ALA A 263 9.09 10.64 21.06
CA ALA A 263 7.74 10.14 20.85
C ALA A 263 7.72 9.03 19.79
N GLY A 264 6.67 8.23 19.80
CA GLY A 264 6.51 7.16 18.81
C GLY A 264 6.39 7.69 17.38
N THR A 265 7.06 7.03 16.43
CA THR A 265 6.88 7.24 14.99
C THR A 265 5.76 6.34 14.48
N GLY A 266 4.87 6.88 13.64
CA GLY A 266 3.76 6.15 13.06
C GLY A 266 4.21 4.95 12.23
N GLY A 267 3.39 3.91 12.20
CA GLY A 267 3.62 2.75 11.33
C GLY A 267 3.35 3.08 9.86
N ASN A 268 4.12 2.52 8.94
CA ASN A 268 3.83 2.58 7.51
C ASN A 268 2.63 1.69 7.17
N GLY A 269 1.79 2.09 6.23
CA GLY A 269 0.71 1.22 5.74
C GLY A 269 1.21 0.11 4.81
N GLY A 270 0.35 -0.85 4.49
CA GLY A 270 0.61 -1.90 3.50
C GLY A 270 0.56 -1.37 2.06
N GLY A 271 1.29 -1.98 1.14
CA GLY A 271 1.29 -1.60 -0.29
C GLY A 271 0.13 -2.19 -1.10
N ILE A 272 0.31 -2.24 -2.41
CA ILE A 272 -0.62 -2.86 -3.35
C ILE A 272 -0.02 -4.18 -3.86
N ILE A 273 -0.84 -5.22 -3.89
CA ILE A 273 -0.56 -6.48 -4.60
C ILE A 273 -1.63 -6.63 -5.69
N TYR A 274 -1.20 -6.75 -6.94
CA TYR A 274 -2.04 -7.05 -8.10
C TYR A 274 -1.47 -8.27 -8.84
N ILE A 275 -2.17 -9.41 -8.77
CA ILE A 275 -1.72 -10.65 -9.38
C ILE A 275 -2.82 -11.16 -10.31
N VAL A 276 -2.44 -11.41 -11.55
CA VAL A 276 -3.26 -12.15 -12.50
C VAL A 276 -2.56 -13.44 -12.86
N ALA A 277 -3.21 -14.58 -12.68
CA ALA A 277 -2.61 -15.87 -12.98
C ALA A 277 -3.66 -16.87 -13.47
N ARG A 278 -3.28 -17.81 -14.33
CA ARG A 278 -4.19 -18.91 -14.68
C ARG A 278 -4.37 -19.85 -13.49
N GLU A 279 -3.28 -20.29 -12.89
CA GLU A 279 -3.30 -21.05 -11.64
C GLU A 279 -2.47 -20.35 -10.56
N LEU A 280 -3.01 -20.27 -9.34
CA LEU A 280 -2.26 -19.87 -8.15
C LEU A 280 -2.40 -20.96 -7.09
N ASN A 281 -1.27 -21.56 -6.70
CA ASN A 281 -1.25 -22.68 -5.76
C ASN A 281 -0.02 -22.65 -4.83
N GLY A 282 -0.09 -23.38 -3.72
CA GLY A 282 1.07 -23.69 -2.88
C GLY A 282 1.72 -22.54 -2.09
N ILE A 283 1.33 -21.28 -2.34
CA ILE A 283 1.90 -20.10 -1.68
C ILE A 283 1.74 -20.16 -0.16
N GLY A 284 2.79 -19.78 0.57
CA GLY A 284 2.80 -19.72 2.03
C GLY A 284 2.04 -18.52 2.59
N THR A 285 2.29 -17.30 2.12
CA THR A 285 1.57 -16.09 2.55
C THR A 285 1.52 -15.04 1.45
N ILE A 286 0.40 -14.34 1.33
CA ILE A 286 0.20 -13.15 0.51
C ILE A 286 -0.26 -12.00 1.43
N SER A 287 0.64 -11.08 1.78
CA SER A 287 0.36 -10.08 2.81
C SER A 287 0.58 -8.64 2.36
N SER A 288 -0.31 -7.76 2.79
CA SER A 288 -0.17 -6.31 2.68
C SER A 288 -0.62 -5.63 3.96
N ASN A 289 -0.05 -6.04 5.08
CA ASN A 289 -0.38 -5.55 6.41
C ASN A 289 0.29 -4.21 6.70
N GLY A 290 -0.35 -3.41 7.55
CA GLY A 290 0.24 -2.21 8.12
C GLY A 290 1.27 -2.54 9.20
N SER A 291 2.30 -1.70 9.31
CA SER A 291 3.29 -1.80 10.39
C SER A 291 2.75 -1.24 11.71
N PRO A 292 3.19 -1.77 12.86
CA PRO A 292 2.83 -1.20 14.16
C PRO A 292 3.42 0.20 14.34
N GLY A 293 2.74 1.04 15.12
CA GLY A 293 3.24 2.34 15.56
C GLY A 293 4.32 2.18 16.64
N GLY A 294 5.27 3.10 16.65
CA GLY A 294 6.31 3.16 17.68
C GLY A 294 5.74 3.54 19.04
N SER A 295 6.26 2.93 20.10
CA SER A 295 5.95 3.34 21.48
C SER A 295 6.84 4.52 21.89
N SER A 296 6.37 5.37 22.81
CA SER A 296 7.22 6.41 23.41
C SER A 296 8.19 5.81 24.44
N ASN A 297 9.25 6.54 24.80
CA ASN A 297 10.17 6.09 25.85
C ASN A 297 9.48 6.13 27.25
N PRO A 298 9.44 5.00 28.00
CA PRO A 298 8.83 4.93 29.33
C PRO A 298 9.42 5.86 30.40
N ALA A 299 10.68 6.27 30.23
CA ALA A 299 11.37 7.20 31.12
C ALA A 299 11.02 8.67 30.84
N THR A 300 10.21 8.93 29.81
CA THR A 300 9.82 10.26 29.34
C THR A 300 8.31 10.36 29.26
N SER A 301 7.79 11.55 28.97
CA SER A 301 6.37 11.77 28.78
C SER A 301 6.06 12.02 27.33
N GLY A 302 5.49 11.01 26.67
CA GLY A 302 5.14 11.05 25.26
C GLY A 302 4.00 10.12 24.91
N GLY A 303 3.33 10.44 23.81
CA GLY A 303 2.29 9.62 23.22
C GLY A 303 2.88 8.54 22.32
N GLY A 304 2.19 7.41 22.29
CA GLY A 304 2.41 6.36 21.32
C GLY A 304 1.99 6.80 19.91
N ALA A 305 2.58 6.20 18.90
CA ALA A 305 2.25 6.49 17.51
C ALA A 305 1.12 5.60 17.00
N GLY A 306 0.36 6.07 16.02
CA GLY A 306 -0.64 5.25 15.35
C GLY A 306 0.00 4.14 14.50
N GLY A 307 -0.69 3.00 14.39
CA GLY A 307 -0.34 1.95 13.45
C GLY A 307 -0.68 2.32 12.01
N GLY A 308 0.06 1.77 11.04
CA GLY A 308 -0.27 1.89 9.63
C GLY A 308 -1.46 1.01 9.25
N ALA A 309 -2.22 1.38 8.23
CA ALA A 309 -3.34 0.57 7.74
C ALA A 309 -2.89 -0.59 6.84
N GLY A 310 -3.72 -1.62 6.70
CA GLY A 310 -3.57 -2.62 5.64
C GLY A 310 -3.69 -2.01 4.24
N GLY A 311 -3.04 -2.63 3.27
CA GLY A 311 -3.01 -2.23 1.86
C GLY A 311 -4.13 -2.84 1.03
N SER A 312 -3.94 -2.91 -0.29
CA SER A 312 -4.90 -3.52 -1.22
C SER A 312 -4.33 -4.77 -1.87
N ILE A 313 -5.12 -5.84 -1.96
CA ILE A 313 -4.75 -7.09 -2.62
C ILE A 313 -5.83 -7.44 -3.65
N TYR A 314 -5.45 -7.50 -4.93
CA TYR A 314 -6.30 -7.96 -6.02
C TYR A 314 -5.72 -9.26 -6.60
N LEU A 315 -6.49 -10.33 -6.54
CA LEU A 315 -6.18 -11.61 -7.17
C LEU A 315 -7.23 -11.91 -8.26
N LEU A 316 -6.78 -11.98 -9.51
CA LEU A 316 -7.58 -12.47 -10.64
C LEU A 316 -7.01 -13.83 -11.06
N VAL A 317 -7.65 -14.92 -10.67
CA VAL A 317 -7.08 -16.26 -10.82
C VAL A 317 -8.10 -17.28 -11.31
N GLN A 318 -7.90 -17.90 -12.47
CA GLN A 318 -8.86 -18.92 -12.95
C GLN A 318 -8.97 -20.11 -12.01
N ALA A 319 -7.85 -20.70 -11.59
CA ALA A 319 -7.79 -21.82 -10.66
C ALA A 319 -7.02 -21.45 -9.39
N LEU A 320 -7.77 -21.10 -8.33
CA LEU A 320 -7.22 -20.64 -7.07
C LEU A 320 -7.18 -21.77 -6.02
N HIS A 321 -5.99 -22.04 -5.50
CA HIS A 321 -5.72 -23.09 -4.51
C HIS A 321 -5.04 -22.48 -3.28
N LEU A 322 -5.85 -22.05 -2.29
CA LEU A 322 -5.35 -21.41 -1.06
C LEU A 322 -5.69 -22.22 0.20
N ARG A 323 -4.82 -22.12 1.21
CA ARG A 323 -5.11 -22.55 2.58
C ARG A 323 -5.78 -21.40 3.35
N ALA A 324 -6.35 -21.70 4.52
CA ALA A 324 -6.90 -20.69 5.43
C ALA A 324 -5.85 -19.63 5.81
N ASP A 325 -6.33 -18.40 5.99
CA ASP A 325 -5.60 -17.26 6.58
C ASP A 325 -4.31 -16.83 5.87
N LEU A 326 -4.10 -17.24 4.62
CA LEU A 326 -2.87 -16.91 3.88
C LEU A 326 -2.87 -15.52 3.25
N VAL A 327 -4.04 -14.94 2.97
CA VAL A 327 -4.17 -13.63 2.35
C VAL A 327 -4.57 -12.62 3.42
N THR A 328 -3.70 -11.69 3.76
CA THR A 328 -3.92 -10.76 4.87
C THR A 328 -3.67 -9.31 4.47
N ALA A 329 -4.55 -8.42 4.87
CA ALA A 329 -4.35 -6.99 4.72
C ALA A 329 -4.77 -6.27 6.01
N THR A 330 -4.12 -6.59 7.12
CA THR A 330 -4.56 -6.11 8.45
C THR A 330 -3.90 -4.80 8.85
N GLY A 331 -4.56 -4.06 9.75
CA GLY A 331 -3.98 -2.87 10.36
C GLY A 331 -2.86 -3.20 11.34
N GLY A 332 -1.90 -2.29 11.48
CA GLY A 332 -0.88 -2.35 12.51
C GLY A 332 -1.40 -1.88 13.86
N ALA A 333 -0.90 -2.46 14.96
CA ALA A 333 -1.23 -1.99 16.30
C ALA A 333 -0.72 -0.56 16.55
N GLY A 334 -1.42 0.20 17.38
CA GLY A 334 -0.92 1.46 17.92
C GLY A 334 0.21 1.23 18.93
N GLY A 335 1.15 2.16 19.01
CA GLY A 335 2.23 2.14 19.99
C GLY A 335 1.77 2.57 21.38
N ASP A 336 2.47 2.12 22.41
CA ASP A 336 2.19 2.50 23.79
C ASP A 336 2.65 3.94 24.09
N GLY A 337 1.83 4.70 24.81
CA GLY A 337 2.18 6.01 25.38
C GLY A 337 2.49 5.90 26.86
N TYR A 338 3.50 6.64 27.33
CA TYR A 338 4.00 6.55 28.70
C TYR A 338 4.17 7.92 29.37
N HIS A 339 4.00 7.91 30.70
CA HIS A 339 4.28 9.05 31.58
C HIS A 339 5.07 8.63 32.82
N TRP A 340 6.15 9.36 33.11
CA TRP A 340 7.03 9.29 34.32
C TRP A 340 6.94 7.99 35.13
N GLY A 341 7.33 6.87 34.53
CA GLY A 341 7.45 5.60 35.25
C GLY A 341 6.26 4.64 35.19
N ALA A 342 5.46 4.69 34.11
CA ALA A 342 4.61 3.62 33.56
C ALA A 342 3.08 3.82 33.56
N GLU A 343 2.57 5.03 33.82
CA GLU A 343 1.14 5.31 33.58
C GLU A 343 0.85 5.32 32.06
N ARG A 344 0.04 4.34 31.60
CA ARG A 344 -0.51 4.28 30.23
C ARG A 344 -1.68 5.26 30.08
N GLY A 345 -2.00 5.64 28.85
CA GLY A 345 -3.15 6.52 28.56
C GLY A 345 -2.92 7.59 27.50
N THR A 346 -1.86 7.45 26.70
CA THR A 346 -1.58 8.28 25.52
C THR A 346 -1.18 7.40 24.33
N ASP A 347 -1.76 6.20 24.29
CA ASP A 347 -1.49 5.19 23.28
C ASP A 347 -1.91 5.67 21.89
N GLY A 348 -1.20 5.20 20.86
CA GLY A 348 -1.57 5.45 19.48
C GLY A 348 -2.79 4.64 19.05
N GLY A 349 -3.50 5.15 18.04
CA GLY A 349 -4.62 4.45 17.44
C GLY A 349 -4.16 3.26 16.58
N GLN A 350 -4.92 2.17 16.58
CA GLN A 350 -4.68 1.05 15.66
C GLN A 350 -4.96 1.49 14.22
N GLY A 351 -4.16 0.99 13.27
CA GLY A 351 -4.42 1.16 11.85
C GLY A 351 -5.69 0.43 11.43
N GLY A 352 -6.39 0.97 10.44
CA GLY A 352 -7.51 0.30 9.79
C GLY A 352 -7.03 -0.87 8.96
N GLU A 353 -7.93 -1.81 8.71
CA GLU A 353 -7.68 -2.92 7.80
C GLU A 353 -7.68 -2.43 6.34
N GLY A 354 -7.11 -3.25 5.48
CA GLY A 354 -7.00 -3.07 4.04
C GLY A 354 -8.20 -3.58 3.27
N ARG A 355 -7.99 -3.84 1.98
CA ARG A 355 -9.01 -4.36 1.08
C ARG A 355 -8.49 -5.56 0.32
N ILE A 356 -9.28 -6.61 0.25
CA ILE A 356 -8.95 -7.82 -0.50
C ILE A 356 -10.05 -8.06 -1.53
N ARG A 357 -9.66 -8.22 -2.79
CA ARG A 357 -10.50 -8.59 -3.92
C ARG A 357 -9.97 -9.90 -4.51
N ILE A 358 -10.85 -10.89 -4.62
CA ILE A 358 -10.53 -12.16 -5.25
C ILE A 358 -11.60 -12.45 -6.31
N GLU A 359 -11.16 -12.69 -7.54
CA GLU A 359 -12.01 -13.15 -8.63
C GLU A 359 -11.43 -14.43 -9.21
N TYR A 360 -12.28 -15.44 -9.38
CA TYR A 360 -11.84 -16.77 -9.79
C TYR A 360 -12.92 -17.53 -10.56
N ASP A 361 -12.55 -18.59 -11.29
CA ASP A 361 -13.51 -19.58 -11.80
C ASP A 361 -13.59 -20.80 -10.87
N THR A 362 -12.49 -21.52 -10.70
CA THR A 362 -12.41 -22.65 -9.79
C THR A 362 -11.68 -22.27 -8.51
N LEU A 363 -12.31 -22.53 -7.38
CA LEU A 363 -11.72 -22.38 -6.05
C LEU A 363 -11.76 -23.72 -5.34
N THR A 364 -10.58 -24.26 -5.02
CA THR A 364 -10.48 -25.46 -4.19
C THR A 364 -9.92 -25.08 -2.82
N PHE A 365 -10.72 -25.36 -1.79
CA PHE A 365 -10.49 -24.85 -0.44
C PHE A 365 -9.65 -25.77 0.45
N SER A 366 -8.87 -25.12 1.31
CA SER A 366 -9.05 -25.29 2.76
C SER A 366 -9.21 -23.96 3.55
N CYS A 367 -9.44 -22.80 2.90
CA CYS A 367 -9.82 -21.57 3.64
C CYS A 367 -11.20 -21.66 4.33
N GLY A 368 -11.34 -21.01 5.48
CA GLY A 368 -12.66 -20.69 6.03
C GLY A 368 -13.37 -19.69 5.11
N ASP A 369 -14.69 -19.79 5.01
CA ASP A 369 -15.52 -18.83 4.27
C ASP A 369 -15.74 -17.58 5.13
N PRO A 370 -15.34 -16.35 4.70
CA PRO A 370 -14.69 -15.99 3.42
C PRO A 370 -13.15 -16.10 3.42
N CYS A 371 -12.52 -16.38 2.26
CA CYS A 371 -11.06 -16.47 2.15
C CYS A 371 -10.38 -15.10 2.36
N GLY A 372 -9.42 -15.08 3.27
CA GLY A 372 -8.60 -13.92 3.59
C GLY A 372 -9.01 -13.24 4.89
N VAL A 373 -8.03 -12.70 5.62
CA VAL A 373 -8.25 -12.01 6.90
C VAL A 373 -8.17 -10.50 6.65
N THR A 374 -9.34 -9.86 6.65
CA THR A 374 -9.54 -8.41 6.49
C THR A 374 -10.92 -8.02 7.03
N ASP A 375 -11.09 -6.78 7.49
CA ASP A 375 -12.39 -6.18 7.81
C ASP A 375 -12.50 -4.78 7.17
N PRO A 376 -13.28 -4.59 6.09
CA PRO A 376 -14.37 -5.44 5.62
C PRO A 376 -13.87 -6.76 5.03
N ALA A 377 -14.71 -7.80 5.13
CA ALA A 377 -14.46 -9.10 4.52
C ALA A 377 -14.07 -8.98 3.04
N ALA A 378 -13.27 -9.93 2.57
CA ALA A 378 -12.83 -9.96 1.18
C ALA A 378 -14.02 -9.89 0.21
N SER A 379 -13.89 -9.06 -0.81
CA SER A 379 -14.85 -8.99 -1.91
C SER A 379 -14.58 -10.13 -2.86
N ILE A 380 -15.49 -11.10 -2.94
CA ILE A 380 -15.30 -12.32 -3.74
C ILE A 380 -16.27 -12.34 -4.92
N GLN A 381 -15.77 -12.65 -6.12
CA GLN A 381 -16.60 -12.88 -7.31
C GLN A 381 -16.19 -14.15 -8.03
N HIS A 382 -17.17 -15.02 -8.28
CA HIS A 382 -17.02 -16.11 -9.23
C HIS A 382 -17.21 -15.56 -10.66
N LEU A 383 -16.26 -15.85 -11.53
CA LEU A 383 -16.25 -15.53 -12.95
C LEU A 383 -16.26 -16.84 -13.71
N PRO A 384 -17.20 -17.08 -14.62
CA PRO A 384 -17.29 -18.35 -15.33
C PRO A 384 -16.14 -18.49 -16.33
N ASP A 385 -15.78 -19.72 -16.69
CA ASP A 385 -14.70 -20.06 -17.65
C ASP A 385 -14.73 -19.21 -18.94
N GLU A 386 -15.91 -18.90 -19.49
CA GLU A 386 -16.01 -18.11 -20.73
C GLU A 386 -15.46 -16.69 -20.58
N TYR A 387 -15.36 -16.17 -19.35
CA TYR A 387 -14.68 -14.92 -19.08
C TYR A 387 -13.18 -15.03 -19.33
N PHE A 388 -12.55 -16.16 -19.01
CA PHE A 388 -11.11 -16.37 -19.11
C PHE A 388 -10.65 -16.79 -20.52
N ASP A 389 -11.59 -17.21 -21.37
CA ASP A 389 -11.37 -17.68 -22.74
C ASP A 389 -11.55 -16.58 -23.82
N THR A 390 -11.75 -15.31 -23.43
CA THR A 390 -11.83 -14.22 -24.41
C THR A 390 -10.46 -13.94 -25.02
N GLU A 391 -10.24 -14.43 -26.25
CA GLU A 391 -9.07 -14.18 -27.11
C GLU A 391 -8.86 -12.71 -27.47
#